data_AF-A0A930UX87-F1
#
_entry.id   AF-A0A930UX87-F1
#
_cell.length_a   1.000
_cell.length_b   1.000
_cell.length_c   1.000
_cell.angle_alpha   90.00
_cell.angle_beta   90.00
_cell.angle_gamma   90.00
#
_symmetry.space_group_name_H-M   'P 1'
#
loop_
_entity.id
_entity.type
_entity.pdbx_description
1 polymer ?
#
loop_
_entity_poly.entity_id
_entity_poly.type
_entity_poly.pdbx_seq_one_letter_code
_entity_poly.pdbx_strand_id
1 'polypeptide(L)' 'MNRDQQPFNLRLLKGINNQQGQIFTQGSFNLVAQEINNQQGLLFAKGNLTLNSQQTRINNQQGVINTEGNLISKVAS' A
#
# COMPACT_ATOMS: atom_id res chain seq x y z
N MET A 1 9.11 23.89 0.01
CA MET A 1 8.57 22.79 -0.82
C MET A 1 7.90 21.80 0.12
N ASN A 2 6.57 21.63 0.05
CA ASN A 2 5.81 20.83 1.02
C ASN A 2 6.04 19.33 0.75
N ARG A 3 6.67 18.62 1.69
CA ARG A 3 6.92 17.17 1.55
C ARG A 3 5.63 16.34 1.55
N ASP A 4 4.54 16.89 2.08
CA ASP A 4 3.24 16.23 2.17
C ASP A 4 2.52 16.08 0.81
N GLN A 5 2.97 16.79 -0.22
CA GLN A 5 2.42 16.68 -1.58
C GLN A 5 3.18 15.71 -2.48
N GLN A 6 4.40 15.32 -2.12
CA GLN A 6 5.19 14.41 -2.95
C GLN A 6 4.76 12.97 -2.68
N PRO A 7 4.39 12.20 -3.71
CA PRO A 7 4.05 10.80 -3.53
C PRO A 7 5.29 10.01 -3.06
N PHE A 8 5.12 9.20 -2.01
CA PHE A 8 6.10 8.18 -1.70
C PHE A 8 5.94 7.03 -2.69
N ASN A 9 7.00 6.75 -3.45
CA ASN A 9 7.00 5.68 -4.45
C ASN A 9 7.92 4.57 -3.97
N LEU A 10 7.36 3.38 -3.75
CA LEU A 10 8.11 2.20 -3.34
C LEU A 10 7.90 1.08 -4.37
N ARG A 11 9.01 0.61 -4.94
CA ARG A 11 9.03 -0.53 -5.85
C ARG A 11 9.89 -1.64 -5.23
N LEU A 12 9.27 -2.76 -4.90
CA LEU A 12 9.92 -3.93 -4.33
C LEU A 12 9.95 -5.05 -5.37
N LEU A 13 11.07 -5.76 -5.46
CA LEU A 13 11.22 -6.89 -6.38
C LEU A 13 10.45 -8.12 -5.92
N LYS A 14 10.21 -8.26 -4.61
CA LYS A 14 9.43 -9.33 -3.99
C LYS A 14 8.15 -8.73 -3.40
N GLY A 15 7.75 -9.14 -2.20
CA GLY A 15 6.60 -8.59 -1.50
C GLY A 15 6.94 -7.68 -0.34
N ILE A 16 5.89 -7.11 0.26
CA ILE A 16 5.93 -6.49 1.59
C ILE A 16 5.14 -7.36 2.57
N ASN A 17 5.67 -7.52 3.78
CA ASN A 17 4.95 -8.11 4.91
C ASN A 17 4.67 -7.03 5.96
N ASN A 18 3.40 -6.69 6.12
CA ASN A 18 2.87 -5.79 7.13
C ASN A 18 1.88 -6.52 8.05
N GLN A 19 2.12 -7.81 8.34
CA GLN A 19 1.30 -8.57 9.27
C GLN A 19 1.41 -8.01 10.69
N GLN A 20 0.27 -7.73 11.33
CA GLN A 20 0.20 -7.11 12.67
C GLN A 20 0.95 -5.77 12.79
N GLY A 21 1.37 -5.21 11.66
CA GLY A 21 2.18 -3.99 11.56
C GLY A 21 1.34 -2.80 11.12
N GLN A 22 2.00 -1.65 11.06
CA GLN A 22 1.41 -0.40 10.61
C GLN A 22 2.32 0.29 9.60
N ILE A 23 1.77 0.61 8.43
CA ILE A 23 2.37 1.48 7.42
C ILE A 23 1.47 2.70 7.29
N PHE A 24 2.06 3.87 7.53
CA PHE A 24 1.37 5.15 7.46
C PHE A 24 2.17 6.13 6.59
N THR A 25 1.50 6.83 5.68
CA THR A 25 2.10 7.93 4.91
C THR A 25 1.29 9.23 5.04
N GLN A 26 1.98 10.36 5.26
CA GLN A 26 1.36 11.69 5.31
C GLN A 26 0.90 12.20 3.94
N GLY A 27 1.48 11.69 2.85
CA GLY A 27 1.11 12.01 1.48
C GLY A 27 0.60 10.78 0.72
N SER A 28 0.50 10.92 -0.61
CA SER A 28 0.13 9.80 -1.48
C SER A 28 1.17 8.68 -1.41
N PHE A 29 0.74 7.43 -1.50
CA PHE A 29 1.61 6.26 -1.49
C PHE A 29 1.35 5.38 -2.70
N ASN A 30 2.40 5.13 -3.48
CA ASN A 30 2.38 4.20 -4.60
C ASN A 30 3.29 3.02 -4.29
N LEU A 31 2.70 1.84 -4.10
CA LEU A 31 3.40 0.58 -3.87
C LEU A 31 3.28 -0.33 -5.08
N VAL A 32 4.42 -0.75 -5.62
CA VAL A 32 4.51 -1.86 -6.57
C VAL A 32 5.34 -2.98 -5.99
N ALA A 33 4.77 -4.18 -5.90
CA ALA A 33 5.42 -5.37 -5.34
C ALA A 33 4.86 -6.62 -6.03
N GLN A 34 5.55 -7.76 -5.96
CA GLN A 34 5.00 -9.04 -6.42
C GLN A 34 3.80 -9.47 -5.56
N GLU A 35 3.93 -9.30 -4.24
CA GLU A 35 2.91 -9.65 -3.25
C GLU A 35 2.79 -8.56 -2.18
N ILE A 36 1.57 -8.34 -1.68
CA ILE A 36 1.34 -7.38 -0.59
C ILE A 36 0.58 -8.12 0.51
N ASN A 37 1.22 -8.34 1.66
CA ASN A 37 0.61 -8.99 2.81
C ASN A 37 0.36 -7.98 3.93
N ASN A 38 -0.91 -7.74 4.25
CA ASN A 38 -1.40 -6.82 5.28
C ASN A 38 -2.34 -7.53 6.27
N GLN A 39 -2.20 -8.85 6.49
CA GLN A 39 -3.10 -9.55 7.41
C GLN A 39 -2.98 -9.04 8.84
N GLN A 40 -4.09 -8.75 9.50
CA GLN A 40 -4.11 -8.15 10.85
C GLN A 40 -3.29 -6.84 10.96
N GLY A 41 -2.92 -6.23 9.81
CA GLY A 41 -2.13 -5.02 9.75
C GLY A 41 -2.94 -3.80 9.35
N LEU A 42 -2.30 -2.64 9.38
CA LEU A 42 -2.85 -1.36 8.90
C LEU A 42 -1.94 -0.80 7.81
N LEU A 43 -2.51 -0.48 6.65
CA LEU A 43 -1.88 0.32 5.62
C LEU A 43 -2.77 1.55 5.36
N PHE A 44 -2.25 2.73 5.68
CA PHE A 44 -2.98 3.99 5.56
C PHE A 44 -2.17 5.05 4.84
N ALA A 45 -2.82 5.78 3.93
CA ALA A 45 -2.25 6.98 3.30
C ALA A 45 -3.21 8.15 3.44
N LYS A 46 -2.73 9.30 3.94
CA LYS A 46 -3.53 10.54 3.89
C LYS A 46 -3.77 11.04 2.46
N GLY A 47 -2.82 10.82 1.55
CA GLY A 47 -3.02 11.07 0.12
C GLY A 47 -3.58 9.85 -0.60
N ASN A 48 -3.60 9.89 -1.93
CA ASN A 48 -4.02 8.73 -2.75
C ASN A 48 -3.18 7.49 -2.44
N LEU A 49 -3.81 6.34 -2.46
CA LEU A 49 -3.16 5.05 -2.23
C LEU A 49 -3.26 4.18 -3.49
N THR A 50 -2.12 3.88 -4.11
CA THR A 50 -2.03 2.93 -5.21
C THR A 50 -1.29 1.67 -4.74
N LEU A 51 -1.96 0.52 -4.81
CA LEU A 51 -1.38 -0.79 -4.56
C LEU A 51 -1.36 -1.58 -5.88
N ASN A 52 -0.17 -2.02 -6.30
CA ASN A 52 0.01 -2.81 -7.51
C ASN A 52 0.77 -4.11 -7.17
N SER A 53 0.03 -5.21 -7.11
CA SER A 53 0.54 -6.56 -6.91
C SER A 53 0.79 -7.22 -8.26
N GLN A 54 2.04 -7.59 -8.55
CA GLN A 54 2.44 -8.08 -9.87
C GLN A 54 2.28 -9.60 -10.08
N GLN A 55 1.96 -10.39 -9.05
CA GLN A 55 1.80 -11.84 -9.17
C GLN A 55 0.46 -12.34 -8.62
N THR A 56 0.35 -12.54 -7.31
CA THR A 56 -0.68 -13.44 -6.78
C THR A 56 -1.86 -12.69 -6.17
N ARG A 57 -1.61 -11.79 -5.20
CA ARG A 57 -2.68 -11.13 -4.43
C ARG A 57 -2.20 -10.03 -3.51
N ILE A 58 -3.13 -9.12 -3.20
CA ILE A 58 -3.09 -8.30 -2.00
C ILE A 58 -3.85 -9.06 -0.90
N ASN A 59 -3.14 -9.53 0.12
CA ASN A 59 -3.71 -10.26 1.25
C ASN A 59 -4.03 -9.32 2.41
N ASN A 60 -5.31 -8.99 2.60
CA ASN A 60 -5.77 -8.11 3.67
C ASN A 60 -6.71 -8.81 4.68
N GLN A 61 -6.56 -10.11 4.93
CA GLN A 61 -7.45 -10.81 5.87
C GLN A 61 -7.29 -10.25 7.28
N GLN A 62 -8.40 -9.85 7.91
CA GLN A 62 -8.43 -9.19 9.22
C GLN A 62 -7.57 -7.92 9.32
N GLY A 63 -7.11 -7.37 8.20
CA GLY A 63 -6.34 -6.13 8.14
C GLY A 63 -7.16 -4.97 7.61
N VAL A 64 -6.57 -3.77 7.64
CA VAL A 64 -7.18 -2.53 7.16
C VAL A 64 -6.27 -1.90 6.12
N ILE A 65 -6.84 -1.60 4.96
CA ILE A 65 -6.24 -0.75 3.92
C ILE A 65 -7.18 0.43 3.74
N ASN A 66 -6.71 1.65 4.00
CA ASN A 66 -7.56 2.84 3.93
C ASN A 66 -6.78 4.08 3.45
N THR A 67 -7.51 5.11 3.02
CA THR A 67 -6.96 6.38 2.55
C THR A 67 -7.98 7.50 2.70
N GLU A 68 -7.52 8.74 2.87
CA GLU A 68 -8.39 9.94 2.78
C GLU A 68 -8.57 10.41 1.32
N GLY A 69 -7.82 9.84 0.38
CA GLY A 69 -7.90 10.09 -1.06
C GLY A 69 -8.52 8.92 -1.84
N ASN A 70 -8.05 8.74 -3.08
CA ASN A 70 -8.49 7.62 -3.91
C ASN A 70 -7.67 6.36 -3.61
N LEU A 71 -8.36 5.23 -3.47
CA LEU A 71 -7.74 3.90 -3.45
C LEU A 71 -7.77 3.28 -4.84
N ILE A 72 -6.60 2.94 -5.37
CA ILE A 72 -6.44 2.14 -6.59
C ILE A 72 -5.75 0.83 -6.22
N SER A 73 -6.42 -0.29 -6.46
CA SER A 73 -5.87 -1.62 -6.26
C SER A 73 -5.78 -2.36 -7.59
N LYS A 74 -4.56 -2.75 -7.99
CA LYS A 74 -4.27 -3.53 -9.18
C LYS A 74 -3.62 -4.84 -8.76
N VAL A 75 -4.14 -5.94 -9.30
CA VAL A 75 -3.54 -7.27 -9.17
C VAL A 75 -3.38 -7.80 -10.58
N ALA A 76 -2.17 -8.27 -10.93
CA ALA A 76 -1.96 -8.94 -12.21
C ALA A 76 -2.86 -10.18 -12.27
N SER A 77 -3.54 -10.35 -13.41
CA SER A 77 -4.32 -11.54 -13.76
C SER A 77 -3.43 -12.62 -14.36
#